data_AF-A0A960HDI8-F1
#
_entry.id   AF-A0A960HDI8-F1
#
_cell.length_a   1.000
_cell.length_b   1.000
_cell.length_c   1.000
_cell.angle_alpha   90.00
_cell.angle_beta   90.00
_cell.angle_gamma   90.00
#
_symmetry.space_group_name_H-M   'P 1'
#
loop_
_entity.id
_entity.type
_entity.pdbx_description
1 polymer ?
#
loop_
_entity_poly.entity_id
_entity_poly.type
_entity_poly.pdbx_seq_one_letter_code
_entity_poly.pdbx_strand_id
1 'polypeptide(L)' 'MRAGAVLSGTGCGTVPQGKRHSAVMARLSIMWFRRDLRLTDLPALAAAASTGKVVPLFVV' A
#
# COMPACT_ATOMS: atom_id res chain seq x y z
N MET A 1 17.88 16.99 21.77
CA MET A 1 18.87 16.08 21.15
C MET A 1 18.76 14.70 21.78
N ARG A 2 18.18 13.72 21.08
CA ARG A 2 18.64 12.31 21.00
C ARG A 2 17.61 11.53 20.17
N ALA A 3 18.05 11.13 18.98
CA ALA A 3 17.36 10.25 18.05
C ALA A 3 17.59 8.80 18.46
N GLY A 4 16.51 8.01 18.57
CA GLY A 4 16.57 6.56 18.69
C GLY A 4 16.50 5.96 17.29
N ALA A 5 17.64 5.55 16.75
CA ALA A 5 17.73 4.84 15.48
C ALA A 5 17.10 3.44 15.62
N VAL A 6 16.04 3.18 14.88
CA VAL A 6 15.47 1.84 14.73
C VAL A 6 16.42 1.02 13.85
N LEU A 7 16.92 -0.09 14.39
CA LEU A 7 17.87 -0.97 13.72
C LEU A 7 17.16 -1.70 12.58
N SER A 8 17.68 -1.45 11.38
CA SER A 8 17.38 -2.14 10.13
C SER A 8 17.61 -3.64 10.26
N GLY A 9 16.55 -4.42 10.21
CA GLY A 9 16.61 -5.87 10.02
C GLY A 9 16.89 -6.18 8.54
N THR A 10 18.16 -6.28 8.17
CA THR A 10 18.62 -6.77 6.87
C THR A 10 18.45 -8.29 6.79
N GLY A 11 17.27 -8.73 6.38
CA GLY A 11 17.07 -10.06 5.81
C GLY A 11 17.41 -10.03 4.31
N CYS A 12 18.65 -10.37 3.96
CA CYS A 12 19.09 -10.62 2.59
C CYS A 12 18.45 -11.92 2.08
N GLY A 13 17.18 -11.85 1.67
CA GLY A 13 16.56 -12.85 0.81
C GLY A 13 16.67 -12.36 -0.63
N THR A 14 17.43 -13.06 -1.47
CA THR A 14 17.44 -12.84 -2.92
C THR A 14 16.13 -13.37 -3.51
N VAL A 15 15.05 -12.59 -3.39
CA VAL A 15 13.78 -12.92 -4.06
C VAL A 15 14.02 -12.80 -5.57
N PRO A 16 13.81 -13.87 -6.37
CA PRO A 16 13.94 -13.79 -7.82
C PRO A 16 12.92 -12.78 -8.32
N GLN A 17 13.44 -11.71 -8.92
CA GLN A 17 12.67 -10.55 -9.32
C GLN A 17 11.91 -10.87 -10.61
N GLY A 18 10.85 -11.68 -10.48
CA GLY A 18 9.90 -11.96 -11.55
C GLY A 18 9.29 -10.65 -12.04
N LYS A 19 9.24 -10.49 -13.38
CA LYS A 19 8.66 -9.39 -14.16
C LYS A 19 8.12 -8.24 -13.29
N ARG A 20 8.99 -7.30 -12.91
CA ARG A 20 8.53 -6.02 -12.37
C ARG A 20 7.66 -5.39 -13.45
N HIS A 21 6.37 -5.23 -13.18
CA HIS A 21 5.45 -4.54 -14.07
C HIS A 21 5.97 -3.10 -14.26
N SER A 22 6.75 -2.90 -15.31
CA SER A 22 7.17 -1.59 -15.78
C SER A 22 6.06 -1.04 -16.67
N ALA A 23 4.94 -0.72 -16.03
CA ALA A 23 3.97 0.19 -16.60
C ALA A 23 4.14 1.49 -15.79
N VAL A 24 4.34 2.61 -16.48
CA VAL A 24 4.20 4.01 -16.03
C VAL A 24 3.88 4.11 -14.53
N MET A 25 4.81 4.66 -13.72
CA MET A 25 4.71 4.76 -12.25
C MET A 25 3.45 5.51 -11.76
N ALA A 26 2.28 4.90 -11.91
CA ALA A 26 1.08 5.29 -11.22
C ALA A 26 1.15 4.65 -9.84
N ARG A 27 1.06 5.47 -8.79
CA ARG A 27 0.97 4.93 -7.42
C ARG A 27 -0.29 4.07 -7.33
N LEU A 28 -0.10 2.80 -6.98
CA LEU A 28 -1.16 1.84 -6.75
C LEU A 28 -1.33 1.67 -5.24
N SER A 29 -2.54 1.92 -4.74
CA SER A 29 -2.88 1.74 -3.34
C SER A 29 -3.89 0.61 -3.20
N ILE A 30 -3.66 -0.33 -2.27
CA ILE A 30 -4.63 -1.38 -1.94
C ILE A 30 -5.50 -0.88 -0.80
N MET A 31 -6.82 -0.90 -0.98
CA MET A 31 -7.79 -0.53 0.05
C MET A 31 -8.45 -1.80 0.61
N TRP A 32 -8.09 -2.18 1.84
CA TRP A 32 -8.69 -3.34 2.49
C TRP A 32 -9.92 -2.96 3.31
N PHE A 33 -11.09 -3.33 2.79
CA PHE A 33 -12.36 -3.26 3.51
C PHE A 33 -12.46 -4.47 4.45
N ARG A 34 -12.63 -4.23 5.75
CA ARG A 34 -12.74 -5.33 6.73
C ARG A 34 -14.17 -5.56 7.21
N ARG A 35 -14.80 -4.51 7.73
CA ARG A 35 -16.15 -4.55 8.33
C ARG A 35 -17.02 -3.39 7.88
N ASP A 36 -16.56 -2.66 6.89
CA ASP A 36 -17.16 -1.43 6.43
C ASP A 36 -17.14 -1.48 4.90
N LEU A 37 -18.32 -1.55 4.29
CA LEU A 37 -18.53 -1.70 2.84
C LEU A 37 -19.27 -0.49 2.28
N ARG A 38 -18.93 0.70 2.78
CA ARG A 38 -19.47 1.97 2.28
C ARG A 38 -18.45 2.64 1.35
N LEU A 39 -18.95 3.46 0.43
CA LEU A 39 -18.11 4.29 -0.45
C LEU A 39 -18.02 5.73 0.04
N THR A 40 -18.97 6.15 0.88
CA THR A 40 -19.03 7.48 1.48
C THR A 40 -18.35 7.49 2.85
N ASP A 41 -17.88 8.66 3.28
CA ASP A 41 -17.31 8.85 4.61
C ASP A 41 -16.10 7.95 4.91
N LEU A 42 -15.23 7.78 3.89
CA LEU A 42 -13.99 7.03 4.00
C LEU A 42 -12.78 7.91 3.69
N PRO A 43 -12.18 8.57 4.70
CA PRO A 43 -11.06 9.48 4.49
C PRO A 43 -9.83 8.79 3.89
N ALA A 44 -9.59 7.52 4.24
CA ALA A 44 -8.51 6.73 3.64
C ALA A 44 -8.76 6.41 2.15
N LEU A 45 -10.02 6.22 1.74
CA LEU A 45 -10.38 5.99 0.34
C LEU A 45 -10.19 7.27 -0.47
N ALA A 46 -10.66 8.39 0.07
CA ALA A 46 -10.49 9.70 -0.55
C ALA A 46 -9.00 10.06 -0.74
N ALA A 47 -8.16 9.83 0.28
CA ALA A 47 -6.72 10.09 0.22
C ALA A 47 -5.99 9.17 -0.76
N ALA A 48 -6.39 7.89 -0.85
CA ALA A 48 -5.81 6.96 -1.81
C ALA A 48 -6.21 7.32 -3.25
N ALA A 49 -7.47 7.69 -3.47
CA ALA A 49 -8.00 8.08 -4.78
C ALA A 49 -7.40 9.38 -5.31
N SER A 50 -7.03 10.32 -4.44
CA SER A 50 -6.33 11.55 -4.85
C SER A 50 -4.87 11.31 -5.26
N THR A 51 -4.28 10.20 -4.80
CA THR A 51 -2.87 9.87 -5.04
C THR A 51 -2.68 9.00 -6.29
N GLY A 52 -3.67 8.20 -6.67
CA GLY A 52 -3.57 7.32 -7.82
C GLY A 52 -4.63 6.22 -7.87
N LYS A 53 -4.28 5.12 -8.53
CA LYS A 53 -5.21 4.00 -8.70
C LYS A 53 -5.39 3.27 -7.37
N VAL A 54 -6.63 2.98 -7.02
CA VAL A 54 -7.00 2.21 -5.82
C VAL A 54 -7.54 0.86 -6.23
N VAL A 55 -7.04 -0.21 -5.61
CA VAL A 55 -7.56 -1.57 -5.75
C VAL A 55 -8.31 -1.94 -4.48
N PRO A 56 -9.65 -2.08 -4.52
CA PRO A 56 -10.43 -2.53 -3.38
C PRO A 56 -10.19 -4.03 -3.11
N LEU A 57 -9.97 -4.40 -1.86
CA LEU A 57 -9.77 -5.76 -1.38
C LEU A 57 -10.71 -6.03 -0.21
N PHE A 58 -11.41 -7.16 -0.23
CA PHE A 58 -12.17 -7.69 0.88
C PHE A 58 -11.75 -9.15 1.06
N VAL A 59 -11.39 -9.53 2.29
CA VAL A 59 -10.94 -10.90 2.62
C VAL A 59 -11.98 -11.49 3.56
N VAL A 60 -12.50 -12.67 3.20
CA VAL A 60 -13.51 -13.43 3.95
C VAL A 60 -12.88 -14.45 4.87
#